data_AF-A0A2Z6NH93-F1
#
_entry.id   AF-A0A2Z6NH93-F1
#
_cell.length_a   1.000
_cell.length_b   1.000
_cell.length_c   1.000
_cell.angle_alpha   90.00
_cell.angle_beta   90.00
_cell.angle_gamma   90.00
#
_symmetry.space_group_name_H-M   'P 1'
#
loop_
_entity.id
_entity.type
_entity.pdbx_description
1 polymer ?
#
loop_
_entity_poly.entity_id
_entity_poly.type
_entity_poly.pdbx_seq_one_letter_code
_entity_poly.pdbx_strand_id
1 'polypeptide(L)'
;MATSVVLSTSFSPTYYPSLSSSSSSFSFSKQKLNSQCFSSNFPRWNSKPPLSLSRRFIANSSIKEKDSTIIGEDSAAFDLNEQKISSWIYFTAILGIVLFILNVAWINNDTGFSKAFVDAVSSLSDSHEVAAVDKPKVHLWETGIIRITRHPQVIWCLAHTVWIGNSVAVAASIGLISHHLFGAWNGDRRLAIRHGENFEIVKRRTSIIPFAAILDGRQRLPEDFYKEFIRLPYLAITAVTLGAYFAHPLMQAASFNLHW
;
A
#
# COMPACT_ATOMS: atom_id res chain seq x y z
N MET A 1 58.97 44.26 13.84
CA MET A 1 58.99 44.12 15.31
C MET A 1 57.98 43.06 15.67
N ALA A 2 58.45 41.98 16.28
CA ALA A 2 57.64 40.85 16.71
C ALA A 2 56.95 41.16 18.05
N THR A 3 55.72 40.68 18.23
CA THR A 3 55.24 40.14 19.51
C THR A 3 54.11 39.13 19.27
N SER A 4 54.40 37.89 19.63
CA SER A 4 53.50 36.76 19.86
C SER A 4 52.76 36.91 21.19
N VAL A 5 51.52 36.44 21.30
CA VAL A 5 50.98 35.89 22.56
C VAL A 5 50.15 34.65 22.24
N VAL A 6 50.34 33.64 23.09
CA VAL A 6 49.96 32.23 22.97
C VAL A 6 48.86 31.92 23.98
N LEU A 7 48.04 30.90 23.66
CA LEU A 7 47.36 29.94 24.55
C LEU A 7 46.26 30.46 25.51
N SER A 8 45.07 29.85 25.43
CA SER A 8 44.66 28.85 26.43
C SER A 8 43.29 28.25 26.14
N THR A 9 43.26 26.92 26.23
CA THR A 9 42.08 26.06 26.33
C THR A 9 41.42 26.22 27.70
N SER A 10 40.09 26.13 27.77
CA SER A 10 39.41 25.75 29.01
C SER A 10 38.18 24.90 28.69
N PHE A 11 38.37 23.60 28.92
CA PHE A 11 37.34 22.64 29.29
C PHE A 11 36.73 23.06 30.63
N SER A 12 35.41 23.06 30.75
CA SER A 12 34.73 22.65 31.98
C SER A 12 33.23 22.39 31.79
N PRO A 13 32.63 21.57 32.67
CA PRO A 13 31.49 20.71 32.37
C PRO A 13 30.21 21.15 33.06
N THR A 14 29.04 20.82 32.51
CA THR A 14 27.77 21.01 33.23
C THR A 14 26.78 19.87 32.97
N TYR A 15 26.73 18.97 33.96
CA TYR A 15 25.53 18.41 34.59
C TYR A 15 24.40 17.85 33.72
N TYR A 16 24.34 16.52 33.63
CA TYR A 16 23.09 15.78 33.41
C TYR A 16 22.46 15.43 34.76
N PRO A 17 21.23 15.85 35.06
CA PRO A 17 20.49 15.27 36.18
C PRO A 17 19.93 13.90 35.77
N SER A 18 20.34 12.88 36.52
CA SER A 18 19.69 11.57 36.59
C SER A 18 18.30 11.73 37.19
N LEU A 19 17.25 11.47 36.41
CA LEU A 19 15.91 11.31 36.96
C LEU A 19 15.63 9.84 37.25
N SER A 20 15.40 9.60 38.52
CA SER A 20 15.10 8.34 39.18
C SER A 20 13.86 7.66 38.62
N SER A 21 13.99 6.36 38.42
CA SER A 21 12.89 5.43 38.18
C SER A 21 11.96 5.36 39.40
N SER A 22 10.76 5.91 39.28
CA SER A 22 9.67 5.59 40.20
C SER A 22 8.94 4.36 39.68
N SER A 23 9.21 3.23 40.32
CA SER A 23 8.61 1.93 40.06
C SER A 23 7.17 1.93 40.60
N SER A 24 6.17 2.05 39.74
CA SER A 24 4.79 1.70 40.08
C SER A 24 4.54 0.24 39.77
N SER A 25 4.64 -0.59 40.81
CA SER A 25 4.34 -2.01 40.83
C SER A 25 2.84 -2.22 40.57
N PHE A 26 2.45 -2.51 39.33
CA PHE A 26 1.11 -3.02 39.05
C PHE A 26 1.03 -4.49 39.49
N SER A 27 0.46 -4.68 40.69
CA SER A 27 0.09 -5.97 41.25
C SER A 27 -1.05 -6.59 40.44
N PHE A 28 -0.73 -7.54 39.56
CA PHE A 28 -1.72 -8.41 38.93
C PHE A 28 -2.29 -9.36 39.98
N SER A 29 -3.55 -9.13 40.36
CA SER A 29 -4.36 -10.06 41.14
C SER A 29 -4.48 -11.38 40.38
N LYS A 30 -3.92 -12.46 40.95
CA LYS A 30 -4.17 -13.83 40.50
C LYS A 30 -5.62 -14.18 40.84
N GLN A 31 -6.52 -14.12 39.86
CA GLN A 31 -7.77 -14.85 39.96
C GLN A 31 -7.55 -16.32 39.56
N LYS A 32 -7.91 -17.18 40.51
CA LYS A 32 -7.74 -18.62 40.54
C LYS A 32 -9.01 -19.28 40.00
N LEU A 33 -8.81 -20.17 39.03
CA LEU A 33 -9.66 -21.27 38.53
C LEU A 33 -11.14 -21.01 38.22
N ASN A 34 -11.55 -21.47 37.03
CA ASN A 34 -12.47 -22.60 37.01
C ASN A 34 -12.17 -23.53 35.83
N SER A 35 -11.66 -24.72 36.14
CA SER A 35 -11.47 -25.82 35.20
C SER A 35 -12.80 -26.55 35.05
N GLN A 36 -13.51 -26.32 33.94
CA GLN A 36 -14.52 -27.27 33.49
C GLN A 36 -13.98 -28.05 32.31
N CYS A 37 -13.71 -29.31 32.61
CA CYS A 37 -13.41 -30.40 31.71
C CYS A 37 -14.55 -30.53 30.70
N PHE A 38 -14.34 -30.12 29.44
CA PHE A 38 -15.18 -30.54 28.34
C PHE A 38 -14.48 -31.64 27.56
N SER A 39 -15.11 -32.81 27.64
CA SER A 39 -14.84 -34.06 26.96
C SER A 39 -14.30 -33.88 25.54
N SER A 40 -13.14 -34.46 25.29
CA SER A 40 -12.54 -34.63 23.98
C SER A 40 -13.39 -35.54 23.09
N ASN A 41 -14.14 -34.96 22.17
CA ASN A 41 -14.57 -35.66 20.95
C ASN A 41 -13.64 -35.21 19.81
N PHE A 42 -12.53 -35.93 19.65
CA PHE A 42 -11.69 -35.81 18.46
C PHE A 42 -12.47 -36.34 17.23
N PRO A 43 -12.66 -35.55 16.15
CA PRO A 43 -13.05 -36.11 14.88
C PRO A 43 -11.86 -36.88 14.31
N ARG A 44 -12.08 -38.18 14.15
CA ARG A 44 -11.22 -39.16 13.49
C ARG A 44 -10.79 -38.67 12.11
N TRP A 45 -9.50 -38.39 11.94
CA TRP A 45 -8.87 -38.03 10.66
C TRP A 45 -8.89 -39.26 9.74
N ASN A 46 -9.92 -39.38 8.91
CA ASN A 46 -9.97 -40.44 7.90
C ASN A 46 -9.12 -40.07 6.68
N SER A 47 -8.28 -41.04 6.33
CA SER A 47 -7.28 -41.07 5.28
C SER A 47 -7.84 -40.69 3.90
N LYS A 48 -7.05 -39.92 3.14
CA LYS A 48 -7.26 -39.56 1.73
C LYS A 48 -7.42 -40.81 0.84
N PRO A 49 -8.21 -40.79 -0.24
CA PRO A 49 -7.96 -41.63 -1.41
C PRO A 49 -7.08 -40.89 -2.43
N PRO A 50 -6.32 -41.63 -3.27
CA PRO A 50 -5.35 -41.05 -4.20
C PRO A 50 -6.04 -40.41 -5.41
N LEU A 51 -5.39 -39.35 -5.91
CA LEU A 51 -5.69 -38.67 -7.17
C LEU A 51 -5.56 -39.65 -8.34
N SER A 52 -6.68 -40.16 -8.82
CA SER A 52 -6.80 -40.75 -10.16
C SER A 52 -7.09 -39.61 -11.13
N LEU A 53 -6.05 -39.21 -11.88
CA LEU A 53 -6.16 -38.28 -13.00
C LEU A 53 -6.68 -39.03 -14.24
N SER A 54 -7.92 -39.52 -14.18
CA SER A 54 -8.61 -40.02 -15.38
C SER A 54 -9.26 -38.86 -16.10
N ARG A 55 -8.52 -38.29 -17.07
CA ARG A 55 -9.04 -37.34 -18.06
C ARG A 55 -10.04 -38.06 -18.96
N ARG A 56 -11.28 -38.18 -18.50
CA ARG A 56 -12.40 -38.71 -19.29
C ARG A 56 -12.96 -37.57 -20.14
N PHE A 57 -12.53 -37.50 -21.39
CA PHE A 57 -13.16 -36.66 -22.40
C PHE A 57 -14.56 -37.21 -22.65
N ILE A 58 -15.57 -36.58 -22.05
CA ILE A 58 -16.97 -36.78 -22.38
C ILE A 58 -17.33 -35.65 -23.36
N ALA A 59 -17.37 -36.00 -24.64
CA ALA A 59 -17.97 -35.14 -25.66
C ALA A 59 -19.49 -35.31 -25.58
N ASN A 60 -20.17 -34.41 -24.86
CA ASN A 60 -21.61 -34.27 -24.95
C ASN A 60 -21.93 -33.15 -25.96
N SER A 61 -22.56 -33.57 -27.04
CA SER A 61 -23.10 -32.74 -28.11
C SER A 61 -24.31 -31.92 -27.67
N SER A 62 -24.31 -30.65 -28.06
CA SER A 62 -25.43 -29.73 -28.30
C SER A 62 -26.78 -30.03 -27.62
N ILE A 63 -27.08 -29.30 -26.55
CA ILE A 63 -28.36 -28.58 -26.42
C ILE A 63 -28.03 -27.18 -25.89
N LYS A 64 -28.31 -26.17 -26.71
CA LYS A 64 -28.23 -24.76 -26.34
C LYS A 64 -29.49 -24.44 -25.53
N GLU A 65 -29.51 -24.86 -24.28
CA GLU A 65 -30.52 -24.40 -23.33
C GLU A 65 -30.01 -23.09 -22.72
N LYS A 66 -30.68 -22.01 -23.09
CA LYS A 66 -30.37 -20.64 -22.66
C LYS A 66 -30.95 -20.46 -21.26
N ASP A 67 -30.31 -21.08 -20.26
CA ASP A 67 -30.73 -20.90 -18.87
C ASP A 67 -30.19 -19.56 -18.36
N SER A 68 -31.07 -18.57 -18.39
CA SER A 68 -30.80 -17.17 -18.13
C SER A 68 -31.13 -16.82 -16.69
N THR A 69 -30.39 -17.30 -15.68
CA THR A 69 -30.53 -16.75 -14.31
C THR A 69 -29.34 -16.99 -13.38
N ILE A 70 -28.10 -16.92 -13.88
CA ILE A 70 -26.94 -16.59 -13.01
C ILE A 70 -26.14 -15.51 -13.75
N ILE A 71 -26.63 -14.27 -13.64
CA ILE A 71 -25.93 -13.08 -14.13
C ILE A 71 -25.32 -12.45 -12.88
N GLY A 72 -24.11 -12.87 -12.52
CA GLY A 72 -23.46 -12.33 -11.32
C GLY A 72 -22.39 -13.23 -10.73
N GLU A 73 -21.29 -13.42 -11.43
CA GLU A 73 -20.00 -13.76 -10.81
C GLU A 73 -18.85 -13.33 -11.71
N ASP A 74 -19.03 -13.47 -13.03
CA ASP A 74 -18.00 -13.09 -13.98
C ASP A 74 -18.02 -11.57 -14.20
N SER A 75 -17.04 -10.88 -13.63
CA SER A 75 -16.82 -9.45 -13.83
C SER A 75 -16.45 -9.21 -15.29
N ALA A 76 -17.48 -9.07 -16.13
CA ALA A 76 -17.44 -8.81 -17.56
C ALA A 76 -16.47 -9.73 -18.31
N ALA A 77 -16.97 -10.84 -18.87
CA ALA A 77 -16.32 -11.46 -20.02
C ALA A 77 -16.24 -10.40 -21.13
N PHE A 78 -15.06 -9.79 -21.26
CA PHE A 78 -14.79 -8.73 -22.23
C PHE A 78 -14.49 -9.37 -23.58
N ASP A 79 -15.53 -9.54 -24.40
CA ASP A 79 -15.35 -9.95 -25.79
C ASP A 79 -14.89 -8.76 -26.64
N LEU A 80 -13.58 -8.73 -26.94
CA LEU A 80 -12.96 -7.69 -27.77
C LEU A 80 -13.59 -7.60 -29.16
N ASN A 81 -14.16 -8.69 -29.67
CA ASN A 81 -14.81 -8.77 -30.98
C ASN A 81 -16.18 -8.07 -31.02
N GLU A 82 -16.84 -7.90 -29.86
CA GLU A 82 -18.12 -7.20 -29.77
C GLU A 82 -17.97 -5.71 -29.44
N GLN A 83 -16.75 -5.26 -29.14
CA GLN A 83 -16.47 -3.86 -28.82
C GLN A 83 -16.41 -2.98 -30.08
N LYS A 84 -17.38 -2.08 -30.21
CA LYS A 84 -17.41 -1.08 -31.29
C LYS A 84 -16.40 0.03 -31.03
N ILE A 85 -15.44 0.23 -31.95
CA ILE A 85 -14.47 1.35 -31.92
C ILE A 85 -15.17 2.71 -31.76
N SER A 86 -16.39 2.88 -32.28
CA SER A 86 -17.15 4.12 -32.13
C SER A 86 -17.47 4.47 -30.67
N SER A 87 -17.74 3.48 -29.81
CA SER A 87 -18.02 3.73 -28.40
C SER A 87 -16.81 4.26 -27.65
N TRP A 88 -15.60 3.81 -28.02
CA TRP A 88 -14.36 4.33 -27.47
C TRP A 88 -14.11 5.78 -27.89
N ILE A 89 -14.43 6.12 -29.15
CA ILE A 89 -14.33 7.51 -29.63
C ILE A 89 -15.29 8.41 -28.84
N TYR A 90 -16.57 8.02 -28.69
CA TYR A 90 -17.52 8.80 -27.88
C TYR A 90 -17.08 8.93 -26.42
N PHE A 91 -16.62 7.84 -25.81
CA PHE A 91 -16.12 7.86 -24.43
C PHE A 91 -14.96 8.84 -24.27
N THR A 92 -13.94 8.77 -25.13
CA THR A 92 -12.77 9.65 -25.07
C THR A 92 -13.13 11.11 -25.33
N ALA A 93 -14.04 11.38 -26.26
CA ALA A 93 -14.50 12.74 -26.55
C ALA A 93 -15.26 13.35 -25.37
N ILE A 94 -16.22 12.62 -24.80
CA ILE A 94 -17.01 13.09 -23.64
C ILE A 94 -16.09 13.28 -22.44
N LEU A 95 -15.22 12.30 -22.15
CA LEU A 95 -14.25 12.39 -21.06
C LEU A 95 -13.33 13.62 -21.24
N GLY A 96 -12.82 13.84 -22.45
CA GLY A 96 -11.99 15.00 -22.77
C GLY A 96 -12.71 16.32 -22.52
N ILE A 97 -13.98 16.45 -22.94
CA ILE A 97 -14.79 17.65 -22.71
C ILE A 97 -15.03 17.88 -21.22
N VAL A 98 -15.40 16.84 -20.47
CA VAL A 98 -15.65 16.94 -19.02
C VAL A 98 -14.37 17.35 -18.29
N LEU A 99 -13.23 16.73 -18.61
CA LEU A 99 -11.94 17.08 -18.03
C LEU A 99 -11.50 18.51 -18.39
N PHE A 100 -11.80 18.97 -19.61
CA PHE A 100 -11.52 20.34 -20.03
C PHE A 100 -12.36 21.36 -19.24
N ILE A 101 -13.67 21.11 -19.06
CA ILE A 101 -14.54 21.97 -18.25
C ILE A 101 -14.06 21.99 -16.80
N LEU A 102 -13.76 20.83 -16.22
CA LEU A 102 -13.20 20.75 -14.86
C LEU A 102 -11.89 21.53 -14.75
N ASN A 103 -11.04 21.47 -15.78
CA ASN A 103 -9.79 22.22 -15.80
C ASN A 103 -10.04 23.74 -15.78
N VAL A 104 -10.93 24.25 -16.65
CA VAL A 104 -11.19 25.70 -16.75
C VAL A 104 -11.97 26.24 -15.55
N ALA A 105 -13.01 25.53 -15.11
CA ALA A 105 -13.92 25.99 -14.07
C ALA A 105 -13.41 25.73 -12.64
N TRP A 106 -12.56 24.72 -12.45
CA TRP A 106 -12.08 24.34 -11.13
C TRP A 106 -10.56 24.46 -10.99
N ILE A 107 -9.77 23.71 -11.77
CA ILE A 107 -8.33 23.54 -11.53
C ILE A 107 -7.51 24.79 -11.89
N ASN A 108 -7.88 25.53 -12.93
CA ASN A 108 -7.11 26.67 -13.39
C ASN A 108 -7.09 27.79 -12.34
N ASN A 109 -5.91 28.32 -12.02
CA ASN A 109 -5.75 29.33 -10.96
C ASN A 109 -6.31 30.70 -11.37
N ASP A 110 -6.35 31.01 -12.67
CA ASP A 110 -6.77 32.33 -13.17
C ASP A 110 -8.29 32.41 -13.42
N THR A 111 -8.92 31.31 -13.84
CA THR A 111 -10.35 31.26 -14.21
C THR A 111 -11.20 30.39 -13.29
N GLY A 112 -10.57 29.51 -12.50
CA GLY A 112 -11.25 28.47 -11.74
C GLY A 112 -11.51 28.83 -10.28
N PHE A 113 -12.45 28.11 -9.67
CA PHE A 113 -12.88 28.35 -8.28
C PHE A 113 -11.92 27.78 -7.21
N SER A 114 -10.93 26.97 -7.60
CA SER A 114 -10.04 26.28 -6.66
C SER A 114 -9.30 27.24 -5.73
N LYS A 115 -8.84 28.40 -6.22
CA LYS A 115 -8.14 29.37 -5.38
C LYS A 115 -9.04 29.91 -4.27
N ALA A 116 -10.26 30.33 -4.60
CA ALA A 116 -11.22 30.83 -3.62
C ALA A 116 -11.62 29.75 -2.59
N PHE A 117 -11.76 28.50 -3.04
CA PHE A 117 -11.99 27.36 -2.15
C PHE A 117 -10.81 27.12 -1.20
N VAL A 118 -9.57 27.09 -1.72
CA VAL A 118 -8.36 26.92 -0.89
C VAL A 118 -8.22 28.07 0.11
N ASP A 119 -8.44 29.30 -0.32
CA ASP A 119 -8.36 30.49 0.54
C ASP A 119 -9.44 30.46 1.66
N ALA A 120 -10.66 30.01 1.36
CA ALA A 120 -11.73 29.86 2.34
C ALA A 120 -11.44 28.73 3.34
N VAL A 121 -10.93 27.59 2.85
CA VAL A 121 -10.54 26.46 3.70
C VAL A 121 -9.35 26.84 4.58
N SER A 122 -8.34 27.56 4.05
CA SER A 122 -7.20 28.02 4.85
C SER A 122 -7.65 28.98 5.95
N SER A 123 -8.52 29.94 5.62
CA SER A 123 -9.09 30.89 6.57
C SER A 123 -9.92 30.23 7.67
N LEU A 124 -10.57 29.09 7.38
CA LEU A 124 -11.29 28.31 8.38
C LEU A 124 -10.33 27.47 9.24
N SER A 125 -9.24 26.97 8.64
CA SER A 125 -8.25 26.10 9.27
C SER A 125 -7.23 26.81 10.16
N ASP A 126 -7.15 28.15 10.10
CA ASP A 126 -6.26 28.96 10.95
C ASP A 126 -6.60 28.86 12.46
N SER A 127 -7.68 28.17 12.83
CA SER A 127 -8.08 27.84 14.20
C SER A 127 -7.43 26.57 14.79
N HIS A 128 -6.21 26.25 14.36
CA HIS A 128 -5.27 25.28 15.00
C HIS A 128 -3.86 25.91 15.15
N GLU A 129 -3.81 27.05 15.83
CA GLU A 129 -2.65 27.95 16.01
C GLU A 129 -1.35 27.31 16.55
N VAL A 130 -1.37 26.07 17.11
CA VAL A 130 -0.22 25.50 17.86
C VAL A 130 0.36 24.20 17.26
N ALA A 131 -0.23 23.58 16.23
CA ALA A 131 0.33 22.33 15.64
C ALA A 131 1.18 22.53 14.37
N ALA A 132 1.16 23.72 13.75
CA ALA A 132 1.62 23.92 12.37
C ALA A 132 2.62 25.08 12.16
N VAL A 133 3.30 25.56 13.22
CA VAL A 133 4.26 26.69 13.07
C VAL A 133 5.52 26.28 12.28
N ASP A 134 5.83 24.99 12.18
CA ASP A 134 6.93 24.49 11.37
C ASP A 134 6.46 24.01 9.99
N LYS A 135 7.13 24.52 8.94
CA LYS A 135 6.96 24.00 7.57
C LYS A 135 7.17 22.48 7.59
N PRO A 136 6.27 21.66 6.99
CA PRO A 136 6.45 20.21 6.96
C PRO A 136 7.78 19.85 6.28
N LYS A 137 8.73 19.34 7.06
CA LYS A 137 10.07 18.95 6.59
C LYS A 137 9.99 17.56 5.96
N VAL A 138 10.13 17.50 4.63
CA VAL A 138 10.20 16.23 3.90
C VAL A 138 11.50 15.50 4.30
N HIS A 139 11.34 14.35 4.95
CA HIS A 139 12.46 13.45 5.25
C HIS A 139 12.70 12.53 4.07
N LEU A 140 13.94 12.49 3.58
CA LEU A 140 14.37 11.54 2.56
C LEU A 140 14.72 10.21 3.26
N TRP A 141 13.82 9.23 3.15
CA TRP A 141 13.98 7.94 3.81
C TRP A 141 14.93 7.02 3.04
N GLU A 142 15.85 6.37 3.74
CA GLU A 142 16.72 5.31 3.21
C GLU A 142 16.48 3.95 3.91
N THR A 143 15.40 3.82 4.69
CA THR A 143 15.06 2.65 5.50
C THR A 143 13.76 1.99 5.05
N GLY A 144 13.51 0.77 5.52
CA GLY A 144 12.31 0.00 5.22
C GLY A 144 12.22 -0.40 3.75
N ILE A 145 10.99 -0.39 3.23
CA ILE A 145 10.68 -0.77 1.85
C ILE A 145 11.42 0.08 0.82
N ILE A 146 11.83 1.30 1.17
CA ILE A 146 12.58 2.20 0.28
C ILE A 146 13.96 1.63 -0.10
N ARG A 147 14.53 0.74 0.74
CA ARG A 147 15.74 -0.02 0.39
C ARG A 147 15.52 -0.97 -0.78
N ILE A 148 14.32 -1.53 -0.91
CA ILE A 148 13.95 -2.47 -1.98
C ILE A 148 13.50 -1.71 -3.23
N THR A 149 12.64 -0.73 -3.08
CA THR A 149 12.18 0.16 -4.15
C THR A 149 11.75 1.52 -3.59
N ARG A 150 12.11 2.60 -4.28
CA ARG A 150 11.64 3.95 -3.96
C ARG A 150 10.14 4.13 -4.25
N HIS A 151 9.56 3.28 -5.11
CA HIS A 151 8.16 3.35 -5.51
C HIS A 151 7.47 2.00 -5.33
N PRO A 152 6.99 1.69 -4.10
CA PRO A 152 6.37 0.40 -3.79
C PRO A 152 5.07 0.12 -4.56
N GLN A 153 4.44 1.14 -5.16
CA GLN A 153 3.26 0.93 -6.00
C GLN A 153 3.56 0.06 -7.24
N VAL A 154 4.80 0.06 -7.73
CA VAL A 154 5.19 -0.75 -8.90
C VAL A 154 5.16 -2.24 -8.56
N ILE A 155 5.69 -2.66 -7.40
CA ILE A 155 5.66 -4.08 -7.00
C ILE A 155 4.23 -4.58 -6.74
N TRP A 156 3.35 -3.71 -6.22
CA TRP A 156 1.94 -4.01 -6.06
C TRP A 156 1.24 -4.29 -7.40
N CYS A 157 1.46 -3.43 -8.39
CA CYS A 157 0.89 -3.62 -9.72
C CYS A 157 1.41 -4.88 -10.40
N LEU A 158 2.70 -5.19 -10.25
CA LEU A 158 3.29 -6.43 -10.77
C LEU A 158 2.66 -7.66 -10.11
N ALA A 159 2.47 -7.64 -8.79
CA ALA A 159 1.82 -8.75 -8.08
C ALA A 159 0.39 -8.98 -8.58
N HIS A 160 -0.39 -7.91 -8.79
CA HIS A 160 -1.73 -8.00 -9.38
C HIS A 160 -1.71 -8.53 -10.81
N THR A 161 -0.73 -8.13 -11.62
CA THR A 161 -0.58 -8.63 -13.00
C THR A 161 -0.33 -10.14 -13.01
N VAL A 162 0.49 -10.65 -12.09
CA VAL A 162 0.80 -12.08 -11.98
C VAL A 162 -0.40 -12.87 -11.45
N TRP A 163 -1.19 -12.27 -10.56
CA TRP A 163 -2.34 -12.95 -9.96
C TRP A 163 -3.55 -13.02 -10.90
N ILE A 164 -3.76 -12.01 -11.76
CA ILE A 164 -4.96 -11.94 -12.60
C ILE A 164 -4.69 -12.56 -13.98
N GLY A 165 -5.34 -13.69 -14.26
CA GLY A 165 -5.14 -14.48 -15.49
C GLY A 165 -5.92 -14.04 -16.73
N ASN A 166 -6.42 -12.81 -16.82
CA ASN A 166 -7.21 -12.35 -17.98
C ASN A 166 -6.53 -11.21 -18.77
N SER A 167 -6.78 -11.16 -20.08
CA SER A 167 -6.12 -10.23 -21.02
C SER A 167 -6.44 -8.75 -20.77
N VAL A 168 -7.67 -8.43 -20.38
CA VAL A 168 -8.08 -7.04 -20.06
C VAL A 168 -7.41 -6.54 -18.80
N ALA A 169 -7.31 -7.37 -17.78
CA ALA A 169 -6.61 -7.04 -16.54
C ALA A 169 -5.10 -6.86 -16.77
N VAL A 170 -4.49 -7.66 -17.65
CA VAL A 170 -3.10 -7.46 -18.07
C VAL A 170 -2.94 -6.10 -18.77
N ALA A 171 -3.82 -5.76 -19.72
CA ALA A 171 -3.78 -4.46 -20.40
C ALA A 171 -3.97 -3.28 -19.42
N ALA A 172 -4.94 -3.37 -18.51
CA ALA A 172 -5.17 -2.37 -17.46
C ALA A 172 -3.96 -2.26 -16.52
N SER A 173 -3.34 -3.39 -16.16
CA SER A 173 -2.15 -3.41 -15.31
C SER A 173 -0.95 -2.75 -15.98
N ILE A 174 -0.73 -2.96 -17.28
CA ILE A 174 0.31 -2.25 -18.05
C ILE A 174 0.06 -0.74 -17.99
N GLY A 175 -1.17 -0.29 -18.24
CA GLY A 175 -1.52 1.13 -18.13
C GLY A 175 -1.24 1.71 -16.74
N LEU A 176 -1.59 0.96 -15.69
CA LEU A 176 -1.36 1.36 -14.30
C LEU A 176 0.14 1.40 -13.96
N ILE A 177 0.92 0.42 -14.41
CA ILE A 177 2.38 0.41 -14.25
C ILE A 177 2.99 1.63 -14.95
N SER A 178 2.60 1.92 -16.20
CA SER A 178 3.05 3.10 -16.94
C SER A 178 2.72 4.40 -16.19
N HIS A 179 1.51 4.51 -15.64
CA HIS A 179 1.10 5.65 -14.84
C HIS A 179 1.97 5.83 -13.59
N HIS A 180 2.24 4.75 -12.84
CA HIS A 180 3.10 4.81 -11.65
C HIS A 180 4.55 5.15 -11.99
N LEU A 181 5.08 4.65 -13.11
CA LEU A 181 6.43 5.01 -13.57
C LEU A 181 6.51 6.49 -13.97
N PHE A 182 5.48 7.01 -14.65
CA PHE A 182 5.39 8.43 -14.96
C PHE A 182 5.29 9.30 -13.69
N GLY A 183 4.46 8.88 -12.74
CA GLY A 183 4.33 9.53 -11.43
C GLY A 183 5.64 9.52 -10.64
N ALA A 184 6.36 8.40 -10.65
CA ALA A 184 7.68 8.24 -10.05
C ALA A 184 8.70 9.19 -10.66
N TRP A 185 8.78 9.23 -11.99
CA TRP A 185 9.69 10.14 -12.70
C TRP A 185 9.41 11.61 -12.38
N ASN A 186 8.15 12.02 -12.43
CA ASN A 186 7.77 13.41 -12.12
C ASN A 186 8.01 13.74 -10.64
N GLY A 187 7.78 12.78 -9.73
CA GLY A 187 8.10 12.90 -8.31
C GLY A 187 9.59 13.10 -8.06
N ASP A 188 10.42 12.24 -8.65
CA ASP A 188 11.88 12.31 -8.60
C ASP A 188 12.38 13.66 -9.13
N ARG A 189 11.82 14.15 -10.24
CA ARG A 189 12.18 15.47 -10.80
C ARG A 189 11.90 16.60 -9.81
N ARG A 190 10.73 16.60 -9.16
CA ARG A 190 10.37 17.62 -8.15
C ARG A 190 11.30 17.54 -6.93
N LEU A 191 11.66 16.35 -6.49
CA LEU A 191 12.56 16.14 -5.35
C LEU A 191 13.99 16.57 -5.69
N ALA A 192 14.49 16.27 -6.90
CA ALA A 192 15.79 16.72 -7.36
C ALA A 192 15.89 18.26 -7.39
N ILE A 193 14.84 18.95 -7.84
CA ILE A 193 14.81 20.43 -7.85
C ILE A 193 14.81 21.00 -6.43
N ARG A 194 14.07 20.38 -5.49
CA ARG A 194 13.91 20.90 -4.11
C ARG A 194 15.09 20.60 -3.19
N HIS A 195 15.72 19.43 -3.36
CA HIS A 195 16.72 18.90 -2.42
C HIS A 195 18.10 18.71 -3.05
N GLY A 196 18.25 18.90 -4.37
CA GLY A 196 19.53 18.90 -5.07
C GLY A 196 20.37 17.64 -4.78
N GLU A 197 21.60 17.86 -4.32
CA GLU A 197 22.59 16.81 -4.05
C GLU A 197 22.12 15.78 -3.01
N ASN A 198 21.35 16.21 -1.99
CA ASN A 198 20.82 15.31 -0.97
C ASN A 198 19.92 14.23 -1.58
N PHE A 199 19.10 14.60 -2.58
CA PHE A 199 18.26 13.65 -3.27
C PHE A 199 19.05 12.77 -4.24
N GLU A 200 20.06 13.30 -4.92
CA GLU A 200 20.91 12.52 -5.83
C GLU A 200 21.72 11.43 -5.11
N ILE A 201 22.09 11.64 -3.83
CA ILE A 201 22.70 10.58 -2.99
C ILE A 201 21.69 9.44 -2.76
N VAL A 202 20.48 9.77 -2.30
CA VAL A 202 19.40 8.78 -2.06
C VAL A 202 19.05 8.06 -3.36
N LYS A 203 19.00 8.78 -4.47
CA LYS A 203 18.68 8.25 -5.80
C LYS A 203 19.72 7.27 -6.29
N ARG A 204 21.02 7.54 -6.04
CA ARG A 204 22.10 6.61 -6.37
C ARG A 204 22.04 5.31 -5.56
N ARG A 205 21.59 5.37 -4.30
CA ARG A 205 21.47 4.20 -3.40
C ARG A 205 20.18 3.41 -3.57
N THR A 206 19.17 3.94 -4.25
CA THR A 206 17.86 3.30 -4.39
C THR A 206 17.49 3.07 -5.86
N SER A 207 16.43 2.30 -6.12
CA SER A 207 15.91 2.05 -7.46
C SER A 207 14.40 2.16 -7.52
N ILE A 208 13.86 2.51 -8.70
CA ILE A 208 12.42 2.45 -8.97
C ILE A 208 12.00 0.99 -9.15
N ILE A 209 12.81 0.23 -9.90
CA ILE A 209 12.61 -1.21 -10.10
C ILE A 209 12.94 -1.92 -8.78
N PRO A 210 12.03 -2.77 -8.26
CA PRO A 210 12.28 -3.55 -7.06
C PRO A 210 13.57 -4.37 -7.14
N PHE A 211 14.35 -4.39 -6.06
CA PHE A 211 15.61 -5.12 -5.89
C PHE A 211 16.79 -4.72 -6.80
N ALA A 212 16.57 -3.90 -7.83
CA ALA A 212 17.63 -3.53 -8.78
C ALA A 212 18.84 -2.88 -8.08
N ALA A 213 18.63 -1.96 -7.14
CA ALA A 213 19.74 -1.34 -6.40
C ALA A 213 20.52 -2.33 -5.51
N ILE A 214 19.88 -3.41 -5.06
CA ILE A 214 20.51 -4.46 -4.25
C ILE A 214 21.37 -5.35 -5.14
N LEU A 215 20.84 -5.75 -6.30
CA LEU A 215 21.56 -6.54 -7.30
C LEU A 215 22.77 -5.80 -7.87
N ASP A 216 22.65 -4.48 -8.08
CA ASP A 216 23.75 -3.62 -8.51
C ASP A 216 24.81 -3.40 -7.40
N GLY A 217 24.56 -3.87 -6.17
CA GLY A 217 25.43 -3.63 -5.01
C GLY A 217 25.43 -2.19 -4.48
N ARG A 218 24.59 -1.31 -5.05
CA ARG A 218 24.43 0.10 -4.61
C ARG A 218 23.74 0.19 -3.26
N GLN A 219 22.87 -0.77 -2.94
CA GLN A 219 22.17 -0.89 -1.68
C GLN A 219 22.56 -2.19 -0.97
N ARG A 220 23.00 -2.11 0.28
CA ARG A 220 23.24 -3.28 1.13
C ARG A 220 22.20 -3.38 2.23
N LEU A 221 21.63 -4.56 2.41
CA LEU A 221 20.66 -4.84 3.46
C LEU A 221 21.41 -5.15 4.76
N PRO A 222 21.11 -4.46 5.87
CA PRO A 222 21.62 -4.82 7.20
C PRO A 222 21.20 -6.23 7.62
N GLU A 223 21.99 -6.88 8.48
CA GLU A 223 21.66 -8.23 8.99
C GLU A 223 20.35 -8.25 9.81
N ASP A 224 20.02 -7.13 10.45
CA ASP A 224 18.82 -6.93 11.26
C ASP A 224 17.64 -6.33 10.47
N PHE A 225 17.73 -6.25 9.14
CA PHE A 225 16.69 -5.70 8.25
C PHE A 225 15.30 -6.30 8.49
N TYR A 226 15.21 -7.59 8.82
CA TYR A 226 13.94 -8.26 9.10
C TYR A 226 13.18 -7.62 10.28
N LYS A 227 13.88 -7.02 11.25
CA LYS A 227 13.25 -6.35 12.39
C LYS A 227 12.45 -5.11 11.97
N GLU A 228 12.82 -4.47 10.87
CA GLU A 228 12.05 -3.34 10.32
C GLU A 228 10.63 -3.77 9.90
N PHE A 229 10.45 -5.04 9.53
CA PHE A 229 9.17 -5.63 9.07
C PHE A 229 8.43 -6.42 10.15
N ILE A 230 9.05 -6.66 11.31
CA ILE A 230 8.35 -7.26 12.46
C ILE A 230 7.76 -6.11 13.29
N ARG A 231 6.62 -5.59 12.84
CA ARG A 231 5.87 -4.56 13.58
C ARG A 231 4.48 -5.07 13.93
N LEU A 232 3.98 -4.65 15.08
CA LEU A 232 2.66 -5.03 15.59
C LEU A 232 1.53 -4.83 14.56
N PRO A 233 1.47 -3.75 13.75
CA PRO A 233 0.44 -3.59 12.75
C PRO A 233 0.44 -4.70 11.70
N TYR A 234 1.61 -5.18 11.26
CA TYR A 234 1.69 -6.25 10.27
C TYR A 234 1.19 -7.57 10.84
N LEU A 235 1.58 -7.89 12.08
CA LEU A 235 1.08 -9.08 12.77
C LEU A 235 -0.43 -9.03 12.99
N ALA A 236 -0.96 -7.86 13.38
CA ALA A 236 -2.39 -7.65 13.57
C ALA A 236 -3.17 -7.83 12.26
N ILE A 237 -2.70 -7.21 11.16
CA ILE A 237 -3.33 -7.36 9.84
C ILE A 237 -3.31 -8.83 9.42
N THR A 238 -2.18 -9.53 9.52
CA THR A 238 -2.09 -10.95 9.17
C THR A 238 -3.04 -11.80 10.01
N ALA A 239 -3.12 -11.57 11.32
CA ALA A 239 -4.04 -12.29 12.19
C ALA A 239 -5.51 -12.06 11.81
N VAL A 240 -5.89 -10.80 11.54
CA VAL A 240 -7.25 -10.45 11.10
C VAL A 240 -7.58 -11.07 9.74
N THR A 241 -6.66 -11.01 8.76
CA THR A 241 -6.87 -11.60 7.44
C THR A 241 -7.03 -13.12 7.52
N LEU A 242 -6.20 -13.80 8.30
CA LEU A 242 -6.34 -15.25 8.52
C LEU A 242 -7.63 -15.58 9.26
N GLY A 243 -7.97 -14.80 10.29
CA GLY A 243 -9.23 -14.94 11.03
C GLY A 243 -10.44 -14.80 10.11
N ALA A 244 -10.47 -13.78 9.26
CA ALA A 244 -11.52 -13.58 8.26
C ALA A 244 -11.57 -14.72 7.24
N TYR A 245 -10.41 -15.20 6.78
CA TYR A 245 -10.34 -16.34 5.86
C TYR A 245 -10.97 -17.61 6.46
N PHE A 246 -10.65 -17.93 7.72
CA PHE A 246 -11.24 -19.08 8.41
C PHE A 246 -12.70 -18.87 8.82
N ALA A 247 -13.09 -17.62 9.09
CA ALA A 247 -14.48 -17.27 9.38
C ALA A 247 -15.35 -17.21 8.11
N HIS A 248 -14.77 -17.21 6.91
CA HIS A 248 -15.50 -17.07 5.66
C HIS A 248 -16.66 -18.09 5.50
N PRO A 249 -16.49 -19.41 5.76
CA PRO A 249 -17.60 -20.36 5.68
C PRO A 249 -18.71 -20.08 6.70
N LEU A 250 -18.34 -19.62 7.90
CA LEU A 250 -19.30 -19.26 8.95
C LEU A 250 -20.10 -18.01 8.55
N MET A 251 -19.44 -17.02 7.96
CA MET A 251 -20.09 -15.80 7.45
C MET A 251 -21.05 -16.13 6.32
N GLN A 252 -20.67 -17.02 5.39
CA GLN A 252 -21.57 -17.50 4.34
C GLN A 252 -22.78 -18.23 4.93
N ALA A 253 -22.58 -19.18 5.85
CA ALA A 253 -23.66 -19.92 6.49
C ALA A 253 -24.60 -19.01 7.30
N ALA A 254 -24.08 -18.01 8.00
CA ALA A 254 -24.89 -17.02 8.72
C ALA A 254 -25.72 -16.17 7.74
N SER A 255 -25.13 -15.75 6.62
CA SER A 255 -25.84 -15.02 5.55
C SER A 255 -26.99 -15.83 4.97
N PHE A 256 -26.80 -17.13 4.69
CA PHE A 256 -27.85 -18.02 4.20
C PHE A 256 -29.03 -18.21 5.17
N ASN A 257 -28.80 -18.07 6.48
CA ASN A 257 -29.84 -18.25 7.50
C ASN A 257 -30.62 -16.97 7.80
N LEU A 258 -30.23 -15.84 7.23
CA LEU A 258 -30.94 -14.59 7.40
C LEU A 258 -32.03 -14.51 6.33
N HIS A 259 -33.29 -14.51 6.77
CA HIS A 259 -34.46 -14.37 5.92
C HIS A 259 -34.68 -12.88 5.60
N TRP A 260 -33.94 -12.36 4.62
CA TRP A 260 -34.29 -11.11 3.93
C TRP A 260 -34.73 -11.41 2.50
#